data_AF-A0A938ZJ92-F1
#
_entry.id   AF-A0A938ZJ92-F1
#
_cell.length_a   1.000
_cell.length_b   1.000
_cell.length_c   1.000
_cell.angle_alpha   90.00
_cell.angle_beta   90.00
_cell.angle_gamma   90.00
#
_symmetry.space_group_name_H-M   'P 1'
#
loop_
_entity.id
_entity.type
_entity.pdbx_description
1 polymer ?
#
loop_
_entity_poly.entity_id
_entity_poly.type
_entity_poly.pdbx_seq_one_letter_code
_entity_poly.pdbx_strand_id
1 'polypeptide(L)'
;MKQLTGFIPIAALPPSTAASAKQQLLATIEWLQSEGAATETNLKLLTAIAESILCSEESYTRFLQYGFDAAIEFFDTNSQNWEFEDSMSSPHNPRIWDEYKQLQR
;
A
#
# COMPACT_ATOMS: atom_id res chain seq x y z
N MET A 1 -22.79 -10.55 42.49
CA MET A 1 -22.28 -9.40 41.71
C MET A 1 -20.97 -9.82 41.04
N LYS A 2 -20.92 -9.96 39.71
CA LYS A 2 -19.69 -10.28 38.98
C LYS A 2 -19.05 -8.96 38.53
N GLN A 3 -17.84 -8.67 39.01
CA GLN A 3 -17.06 -7.52 38.57
C GLN A 3 -16.59 -7.77 37.13
N LEU A 4 -17.05 -6.95 36.18
CA LEU A 4 -16.56 -6.90 34.81
C LEU A 4 -15.30 -6.03 34.77
N THR A 5 -14.14 -6.58 35.10
CA THR A 5 -12.86 -5.92 34.80
C THR A 5 -12.54 -6.18 33.32
N GLY A 6 -13.21 -5.44 32.45
CA GLY A 6 -13.02 -5.47 30.99
C GLY A 6 -11.78 -4.72 30.51
N PHE A 7 -10.66 -4.80 31.24
CA PHE A 7 -9.38 -4.28 30.79
C PHE A 7 -8.49 -5.45 30.40
N ILE A 8 -8.44 -5.74 29.11
CA ILE A 8 -7.40 -6.60 28.53
C ILE A 8 -6.12 -5.74 28.50
N PRO A 9 -5.03 -6.16 29.17
CA PRO A 9 -3.76 -5.46 29.09
C PRO A 9 -3.32 -5.40 27.62
N ILE A 10 -2.84 -4.25 27.14
CA ILE A 10 -2.36 -4.06 25.76
C ILE A 10 -1.31 -5.14 25.38
N ALA A 11 -0.55 -5.64 26.36
CA ALA A 11 0.42 -6.72 26.20
C ALA A 11 -0.17 -8.12 25.88
N ALA A 12 -1.49 -8.29 25.95
CA ALA A 12 -2.18 -9.55 25.64
C ALA A 12 -2.88 -9.52 24.27
N LEU A 13 -2.79 -8.42 23.52
CA LEU A 13 -3.26 -8.37 22.15
C LEU A 13 -2.24 -9.09 21.26
N PRO A 14 -2.69 -9.94 20.30
CA PRO A 14 -1.80 -10.51 19.31
C PRO A 14 -1.06 -9.37 18.57
N PRO A 15 0.19 -9.61 18.11
CA PRO A 15 0.96 -8.61 17.38
C PRO A 15 0.10 -8.06 16.24
N SER A 16 -0.14 -6.74 16.28
CA SER A 16 -1.05 -6.08 15.35
C SER A 16 -0.51 -6.18 13.93
N THR A 17 -1.29 -6.82 13.05
CA THR A 17 -1.02 -6.86 11.61
C THR A 17 -0.98 -5.45 11.00
N ALA A 18 -1.71 -4.49 11.60
CA ALA A 18 -1.67 -3.06 11.28
C ALA A 18 -0.27 -2.45 11.39
N ALA A 19 0.51 -2.87 12.39
CA ALA A 19 1.88 -2.39 12.55
C ALA A 19 2.77 -2.83 11.37
N SER A 20 2.56 -4.06 10.86
CA SER A 20 3.29 -4.57 9.69
C SER A 20 2.81 -3.92 8.37
N ALA A 21 1.51 -3.72 8.22
CA ALA A 21 0.88 -3.04 7.10
C ALA A 21 1.38 -1.59 6.96
N LYS A 22 1.44 -0.87 8.09
CA LYS A 22 1.98 0.49 8.16
C LYS A 22 3.45 0.54 7.74
N GLN A 23 4.27 -0.40 8.21
CA GLN A 23 5.68 -0.50 7.80
C GLN A 23 5.82 -0.77 6.30
N GLN A 24 5.00 -1.66 5.73
CA GLN A 24 5.02 -1.94 4.29
C GLN A 24 4.61 -0.72 3.45
N LEU A 25 3.65 0.08 3.93
CA LEU A 25 3.24 1.30 3.25
C LEU A 25 4.38 2.33 3.21
N LEU A 26 5.02 2.56 4.35
CA LEU A 26 6.14 3.49 4.46
C LEU A 26 7.31 3.06 3.56
N ALA A 27 7.66 1.77 3.54
CA ALA A 27 8.67 1.23 2.64
C ALA A 27 8.31 1.42 1.15
N THR A 28 7.02 1.32 0.80
CA THR A 28 6.54 1.58 -0.56
C THR A 28 6.66 3.06 -0.93
N ILE A 29 6.36 3.97 0.00
CA ILE A 29 6.51 5.42 -0.20
C ILE A 29 7.99 5.78 -0.40
N GLU A 30 8.89 5.22 0.40
CA GLU A 30 10.34 5.39 0.26
C GLU A 30 10.84 4.90 -1.11
N TRP A 31 10.35 3.75 -1.57
CA TRP A 31 10.68 3.24 -2.90
C TRP A 31 10.16 4.16 -4.02
N LEU A 32 8.93 4.67 -3.92
CA LEU A 32 8.40 5.64 -4.88
C LEU A 32 9.24 6.92 -4.93
N GLN A 33 9.80 7.34 -3.79
CA GLN A 33 10.71 8.47 -3.73
C GLN A 33 12.04 8.17 -4.41
N SER A 34 12.65 6.99 -4.19
CA SER A 34 13.92 6.63 -4.81
C SER A 34 13.84 6.50 -6.33
N GLU A 35 12.69 6.04 -6.83
CA GLU A 35 12.44 5.92 -8.28
C GLU A 35 12.05 7.24 -8.95
N GLY A 36 11.85 8.33 -8.19
CA GLY A 36 11.31 9.58 -8.72
C GLY A 36 9.89 9.44 -9.31
N ALA A 37 9.16 8.41 -8.88
CA ALA A 37 7.86 8.02 -9.44
C ALA A 37 6.70 8.87 -8.91
N ALA A 38 6.95 9.73 -7.91
CA ALA A 38 5.96 10.63 -7.32
C ALA A 38 6.56 12.00 -6.98
N THR A 39 5.72 13.04 -7.03
CA THR A 39 6.12 14.39 -6.63
C THR A 39 6.30 14.47 -5.12
N GLU A 40 7.12 15.42 -4.65
CA GLU A 40 7.30 15.67 -3.21
C GLU A 40 5.97 15.92 -2.48
N THR A 41 5.03 16.62 -3.12
CA THR A 41 3.69 16.86 -2.58
C THR A 41 2.90 15.56 -2.41
N ASN A 42 2.94 14.67 -3.40
CA ASN A 42 2.26 13.37 -3.34
C ASN A 42 2.86 12.50 -2.23
N LEU A 43 4.18 12.44 -2.14
CA LEU A 43 4.88 11.68 -1.09
C LEU A 43 4.52 12.18 0.30
N LYS A 44 4.53 13.50 0.54
CA LYS A 44 4.14 14.09 1.83
C LYS A 44 2.71 13.74 2.22
N LEU A 45 1.77 13.77 1.26
CA LEU A 45 0.38 13.39 1.51
C LEU A 45 0.27 11.90 1.87
N LEU A 46 0.94 11.02 1.12
CA LEU A 46 0.96 9.58 1.37
C LEU A 46 1.53 9.25 2.77
N THR A 47 2.64 9.89 3.15
CA THR A 47 3.24 9.75 4.47
C THR A 47 2.30 10.22 5.57
N ALA A 48 1.68 11.39 5.41
CA ALA A 48 0.72 11.91 6.39
C ALA A 48 -0.49 10.99 6.59
N ILE A 49 -0.99 10.36 5.52
CA ILE A 49 -2.06 9.35 5.60
C ILE A 49 -1.57 8.08 6.32
N ALA A 50 -0.37 7.58 5.98
CA ALA A 50 0.22 6.39 6.60
C ALA A 50 0.51 6.59 8.09
N GLU A 51 0.91 7.79 8.50
CA GLU A 51 1.22 8.12 9.89
C GLU A 51 -0.01 8.52 10.72
N SER A 52 -1.13 8.82 10.07
CA SER A 52 -2.36 9.26 10.72
C SER A 52 -2.85 8.25 11.77
N ILE A 53 -3.27 8.79 12.92
CA ILE A 53 -3.91 8.01 13.99
C ILE A 53 -5.22 7.35 13.54
N LEU A 54 -5.78 7.78 12.40
CA LEU A 54 -6.99 7.25 11.78
C LEU A 54 -6.73 6.03 10.89
N CYS A 55 -5.46 5.65 10.70
CA CYS A 55 -5.06 4.51 9.90
C CYS A 55 -5.30 3.21 10.69
N SER A 56 -6.54 2.71 10.64
CA SER A 56 -6.89 1.34 11.04
C SER A 56 -6.55 0.34 9.92
N GLU A 57 -6.51 -0.96 10.22
CA GLU A 57 -6.33 -2.01 9.19
C GLU A 57 -7.36 -1.90 8.06
N GLU A 58 -8.61 -1.61 8.39
CA GLU A 58 -9.68 -1.44 7.40
C GLU A 58 -9.48 -0.19 6.53
N SER A 59 -9.01 0.91 7.11
CA SER A 59 -8.64 2.12 6.35
C SER A 59 -7.43 1.86 5.47
N TYR A 60 -6.45 1.09 5.95
CA TYR A 60 -5.27 0.68 5.18
C TYR A 60 -5.64 -0.20 3.98
N THR A 61 -6.45 -1.25 4.17
CA THR A 61 -6.91 -2.13 3.09
C THR A 61 -7.65 -1.34 2.01
N ARG A 62 -8.55 -0.43 2.41
CA ARG A 62 -9.26 0.44 1.46
C ARG A 62 -8.31 1.39 0.73
N PHE A 63 -7.34 1.97 1.45
CA PHE A 63 -6.34 2.85 0.87
C PHE A 63 -5.51 2.13 -0.21
N LEU A 64 -5.02 0.92 0.09
CA LEU A 64 -4.30 0.10 -0.89
C LEU A 64 -5.17 -0.21 -2.09
N GLN A 65 -6.41 -0.65 -1.86
CA GLN A 65 -7.31 -1.05 -2.94
C GLN A 65 -7.60 0.11 -3.89
N TYR A 66 -7.93 1.29 -3.37
CA TYR A 66 -8.11 2.48 -4.20
C TYR A 66 -6.83 2.89 -4.94
N GLY A 67 -5.66 2.73 -4.32
CA GLY A 67 -4.39 2.98 -4.98
C GLY A 67 -4.11 2.03 -6.15
N PHE A 68 -4.37 0.74 -5.95
CA PHE A 68 -4.25 -0.28 -7.00
C PHE A 68 -5.24 -0.06 -8.15
N ASP A 69 -6.50 0.20 -7.83
CA ASP A 69 -7.54 0.47 -8.83
C ASP A 69 -7.17 1.68 -9.70
N ALA A 70 -6.71 2.77 -9.07
CA ALA A 70 -6.24 3.95 -9.79
C ALA A 70 -5.02 3.65 -10.66
N ALA A 71 -4.03 2.93 -10.12
CA ALA A 71 -2.83 2.57 -10.89
C ALA A 71 -3.19 1.73 -12.13
N ILE A 72 -4.12 0.78 -11.98
CA ILE A 72 -4.64 -0.04 -13.09
C ILE A 72 -5.33 0.84 -14.14
N GLU A 73 -6.22 1.75 -13.72
CA GLU A 73 -6.92 2.65 -14.63
C GLU A 73 -5.95 3.54 -15.42
N PHE A 74 -4.93 4.08 -14.74
CA PHE A 74 -3.86 4.85 -15.38
C PHE A 74 -3.05 4.00 -16.37
N PHE A 75 -2.68 2.77 -15.99
CA PHE A 75 -1.95 1.88 -16.87
C PHE A 75 -2.77 1.55 -18.12
N ASP A 76 -4.01 1.09 -17.95
CA ASP A 76 -4.91 0.71 -19.05
C ASP A 76 -5.15 1.88 -20.01
N THR A 77 -5.28 3.10 -19.50
CA THR A 77 -5.44 4.32 -20.31
C THR A 77 -4.18 4.63 -21.12
N ASN A 78 -2.99 4.44 -20.54
CA ASN A 78 -1.72 4.75 -21.21
C ASN A 78 -1.21 3.60 -22.10
N SER A 79 -1.71 2.38 -21.92
CA SER A 79 -1.30 1.18 -22.66
C SER A 79 -2.27 0.79 -23.78
N GLN A 80 -3.31 1.57 -24.08
CA GLN A 80 -4.34 1.21 -25.08
C GLN A 80 -3.77 0.88 -26.47
N ASN A 81 -2.62 1.44 -26.81
CA ASN A 81 -1.96 1.23 -28.11
C ASN A 81 -0.75 0.28 -28.05
N TRP A 82 -0.48 -0.32 -26.89
CA TRP A 82 0.63 -1.26 -26.74
C TRP A 82 0.24 -2.62 -27.28
N GLU A 83 1.22 -3.41 -27.73
CA GLU A 83 0.97 -4.81 -28.00
C GLU A 83 0.59 -5.53 -26.69
N PHE A 84 -0.32 -6.50 -26.79
CA PHE A 84 -0.86 -7.18 -25.63
C PHE A 84 0.26 -7.84 -24.80
N GLU A 85 1.23 -8.49 -25.45
CA GLU A 85 2.37 -9.12 -24.76
C GLU A 85 3.28 -8.10 -24.07
N ASP A 86 3.50 -6.94 -24.67
CA ASP A 86 4.28 -5.85 -24.07
C ASP A 86 3.58 -5.23 -22.85
N SER A 87 2.27 -5.03 -22.91
CA SER A 87 1.51 -4.53 -21.76
C SER A 87 1.43 -5.53 -20.60
N MET A 88 1.34 -6.83 -20.90
CA MET A 88 1.25 -7.89 -19.89
C MET A 88 2.58 -8.20 -19.20
N SER A 89 3.71 -7.94 -19.85
CA SER A 89 5.05 -8.17 -19.31
C SER A 89 5.74 -6.91 -18.77
N SER A 90 5.12 -5.73 -18.95
CA SER A 90 5.69 -4.45 -18.54
C SER A 90 5.89 -4.34 -17.03
N PRO A 91 7.06 -3.91 -16.55
CA PRO A 91 7.30 -3.64 -15.12
C PRO A 91 6.41 -2.50 -14.58
N HIS A 92 5.79 -1.73 -15.47
CA HIS A 92 4.84 -0.67 -15.12
C HIS A 92 3.40 -1.17 -14.99
N ASN A 93 3.11 -2.44 -15.32
CA ASN A 93 1.79 -3.03 -15.17
C ASN A 93 1.51 -3.35 -13.70
N PRO A 94 0.55 -2.67 -13.06
CA PRO A 94 0.28 -2.84 -11.63
C PRO A 94 -0.19 -4.25 -11.27
N ARG A 95 -0.73 -5.00 -12.24
CA ARG A 95 -1.24 -6.35 -12.05
C ARG A 95 -0.15 -7.39 -11.80
N ILE A 96 1.10 -7.09 -12.17
CA ILE A 96 2.26 -8.00 -11.99
C ILE A 96 3.29 -7.48 -10.97
N TRP A 97 3.00 -6.40 -10.25
CA TRP A 97 3.96 -5.78 -9.33
C TRP A 97 4.39 -6.69 -8.18
N ASP A 98 3.51 -7.57 -7.70
CA ASP A 98 3.88 -8.52 -6.65
C ASP A 98 4.90 -9.55 -7.13
N GLU A 99 4.77 -10.01 -8.37
CA GLU A 99 5.71 -10.93 -9.02
C GLU A 99 7.05 -10.21 -9.32
N TYR A 100 6.97 -8.97 -9.80
CA TYR A 100 8.15 -8.16 -10.09
C TYR A 100 8.98 -7.84 -8.83
N LYS A 101 8.33 -7.52 -7.70
CA LYS A 101 9.01 -7.29 -6.41
C LYS A 101 9.75 -8.53 -5.89
N GLN A 102 9.32 -9.73 -6.27
CA GLN A 102 10.01 -10.98 -5.90
C GLN A 102 11.23 -11.25 -6.77
N LEU A 103 11.22 -10.81 -8.03
CA LEU A 103 12.33 -11.00 -8.99
C LEU A 103 13.53 -10.07 -8.73
N GLN A 104 13.34 -8.97 -7.98
CA GLN A 104 14.42 -8.03 -7.63
C GLN A 104 15.11 -8.31 -6.27
N ARG A 105 14.79 -9.43 -5.61
CA ARG A 105 15.49 -9.89 -4.39
C ARG A 105 16.54 -10.94 -4.73
#